data_AF-A0A174RT69-F1
#
_entry.id   AF-A0A174RT69-F1
#
_cell.length_a   1.000
_cell.length_b   1.000
_cell.length_c   1.000
_cell.angle_alpha   90.00
_cell.angle_beta   90.00
_cell.angle_gamma   90.00
#
_symmetry.space_group_name_H-M   'P 1'
#
loop_
_entity.id
_entity.type
_entity.pdbx_description
1 polymer ?
#
loop_
_entity_poly.entity_id
_entity_poly.type
_entity_poly.pdbx_seq_one_letter_code
_entity_poly.pdbx_strand_id
1 'polypeptide(L)'
;MEQLNNERELTREERLEIEEKAIRALVNMGVKFNVPLKINPVKPPRFIRWWNKHFPNHVKMWRDKRIPKGWDVSETEVPNAALQTMERVYMRHFHLKPLYLGTMDCLRRLYLNIEYDEEKIQAEPIQESKRLFKYIPLMAEIAAVAVLNNPVVADPSKDKEVKALKAFFMEHLTSTRLEKLADVISQMMNPGGFTSSIRSIREIGTTNPKKLKANRVE
;
A
#
# COMPACT_ATOMS: atom_id res chain seq x y z
N MET A 1 25.11 -7.02 -32.40
CA MET A 1 25.07 -7.80 -31.14
C MET A 1 23.70 -7.56 -30.50
N GLU A 2 22.66 -8.16 -31.08
CA GLU A 2 21.31 -8.15 -30.49
C GLU A 2 21.28 -9.17 -29.36
N GLN A 3 21.11 -8.70 -28.13
CA GLN A 3 20.74 -9.56 -27.01
C GLN A 3 19.27 -9.91 -27.19
N LEU A 4 19.01 -11.05 -27.84
CA LEU A 4 17.72 -11.73 -27.78
C LEU A 4 17.47 -12.13 -26.33
N ASN A 5 16.72 -11.30 -25.60
CA ASN A 5 16.09 -11.68 -24.35
C ASN A 5 15.11 -12.82 -24.67
N ASN A 6 15.55 -14.06 -24.45
CA ASN A 6 14.64 -15.20 -24.34
C ASN A 6 13.83 -15.02 -23.05
N GLU A 7 12.67 -14.37 -23.16
CA GLU A 7 11.63 -14.42 -22.14
C GLU A 7 11.13 -15.86 -22.07
N ARG A 8 11.74 -16.67 -21.20
CA ARG A 8 11.29 -18.02 -20.92
C ARG A 8 9.87 -17.93 -20.35
N GLU A 9 8.89 -18.40 -21.11
CA GLU A 9 7.50 -18.45 -20.65
C GLU A 9 7.41 -19.36 -19.43
N LEU A 10 7.13 -18.76 -18.27
CA LEU A 10 6.99 -19.48 -17.01
C LEU A 10 5.76 -20.40 -17.06
N THR A 11 5.93 -21.62 -16.56
CA THR A 11 4.81 -22.55 -16.36
C THR A 11 3.84 -22.01 -15.32
N ARG A 12 2.59 -22.48 -15.34
CA ARG A 12 1.56 -22.04 -14.39
C ARG A 12 1.98 -22.25 -12.93
N GLU A 13 2.63 -23.38 -12.64
CA GLU A 13 3.08 -23.74 -11.30
C GLU A 13 4.18 -22.79 -10.82
N GLU A 14 5.19 -22.53 -11.66
CA GLU A 14 6.26 -21.57 -11.34
C GLU A 14 5.70 -20.16 -11.10
N ARG A 15 4.68 -19.72 -11.85
CA ARG A 15 4.01 -18.44 -11.63
C ARG A 15 3.34 -18.38 -10.26
N LEU A 16 2.62 -19.43 -9.87
CA LEU A 16 1.96 -19.52 -8.57
C LEU A 16 2.97 -19.50 -7.42
N GLU A 17 4.09 -20.21 -7.56
CA GLU A 17 5.15 -20.19 -6.54
C GLU A 17 5.77 -18.80 -6.37
N ILE A 18 5.99 -18.09 -7.48
CA ILE A 18 6.49 -16.71 -7.45
C ILE A 18 5.48 -15.77 -6.78
N GLU A 19 4.19 -15.89 -7.11
CA GLU A 19 3.11 -15.11 -6.49
C GLU A 19 3.01 -15.38 -4.98
N GLU A 20 3.04 -16.65 -4.57
CA GLU A 20 3.06 -17.01 -3.15
C GLU A 20 4.27 -16.43 -2.42
N LYS A 21 5.45 -16.51 -3.04
CA LYS A 21 6.68 -15.96 -2.48
C LYS A 21 6.59 -14.44 -2.35
N ALA A 22 6.01 -13.76 -3.34
CA ALA A 22 5.76 -12.33 -3.29
C ALA A 22 4.79 -11.97 -2.15
N ILE A 23 3.65 -12.67 -2.04
CA ILE A 23 2.68 -12.47 -0.95
C ILE A 23 3.33 -12.70 0.42
N ARG A 24 4.12 -13.77 0.59
CA ARG A 24 4.86 -14.02 1.85
C ARG A 24 5.83 -12.90 2.17
N ALA A 25 6.55 -12.37 1.18
CA ALA A 25 7.45 -11.24 1.38
C ALA A 25 6.67 -9.97 1.81
N LEU A 26 5.53 -9.69 1.15
CA LEU A 26 4.65 -8.58 1.49
C LEU A 26 4.10 -8.69 2.92
N VAL A 27 3.63 -9.88 3.31
CA VAL A 27 3.10 -10.14 4.65
C VAL A 27 4.18 -10.02 5.73
N ASN A 28 5.42 -10.44 5.45
CA ASN A 28 6.49 -10.42 6.46
C ASN A 28 7.19 -9.07 6.59
N MET A 29 7.47 -8.40 5.46
CA MET A 29 8.32 -7.21 5.42
C MET A 29 7.53 -5.92 5.21
N GLY A 30 6.31 -6.03 4.67
CA GLY A 30 5.54 -4.87 4.23
C GLY A 30 6.09 -4.23 2.96
N VAL A 31 5.66 -3.00 2.66
CA VAL A 31 6.02 -2.28 1.43
C VAL A 31 6.46 -0.86 1.73
N LYS A 32 7.56 -0.43 1.10
CA LYS A 32 8.00 0.97 1.14
C LYS A 32 7.62 1.65 -0.16
N PHE A 33 7.10 2.86 -0.06
CA PHE A 33 6.80 3.68 -1.23
C PHE A 33 7.02 5.16 -0.91
N ASN A 34 7.24 5.94 -1.96
CA ASN A 34 7.62 7.34 -1.83
C ASN A 34 6.65 8.22 -2.65
N VAL A 35 6.31 9.38 -2.10
CA VAL A 35 5.39 10.33 -2.74
C VAL A 35 6.12 11.66 -2.94
N PRO A 36 6.27 12.14 -4.19
CA PRO A 36 6.82 13.47 -4.44
C PRO A 36 5.87 14.54 -3.91
N LEU A 37 6.42 15.51 -3.20
CA LEU A 37 5.69 16.68 -2.76
C LEU A 37 5.61 17.71 -3.89
N LYS A 38 4.52 18.47 -3.94
CA LYS A 38 4.35 19.57 -4.92
C LYS A 38 5.16 20.83 -4.57
N ILE A 39 5.96 20.78 -3.51
CA ILE A 39 6.80 21.89 -3.06
C ILE A 39 8.25 21.65 -3.46
N ASN A 40 8.87 22.68 -4.04
CA ASN A 40 10.27 22.59 -4.46
C ASN A 40 11.23 22.86 -3.29
N PRO A 41 12.36 22.13 -3.21
CA PRO A 41 13.41 22.37 -2.23
C PRO A 41 13.97 23.77 -2.32
N VAL A 42 14.12 24.41 -1.16
CA VAL A 42 14.70 25.75 -1.05
C VAL A 42 16.04 25.66 -0.35
N LYS A 43 16.98 26.52 -0.77
CA LYS A 43 18.31 26.54 -0.18
C LYS A 43 18.24 26.99 1.28
N PRO A 44 19.03 26.40 2.19
CA PRO A 44 19.09 26.85 3.57
C PRO A 44 19.51 28.33 3.67
N PRO A 45 19.00 29.07 4.67
CA PRO A 45 19.38 30.46 4.94
C PRO A 45 20.90 30.64 5.01
N ARG A 46 21.40 31.77 4.49
CA ARG A 46 22.83 32.07 4.40
C ARG A 46 23.54 31.95 5.75
N PHE A 47 22.92 32.41 6.84
CA PHE A 47 23.49 32.31 8.19
C PHE A 47 23.73 30.86 8.63
N ILE A 48 22.83 29.92 8.30
CA ILE A 48 23.01 28.51 8.66
C ILE A 48 24.13 27.88 7.84
N ARG A 49 24.19 28.20 6.54
CA ARG A 49 25.30 27.75 5.67
C ARG A 49 26.64 28.29 6.17
N TRP A 50 26.68 29.55 6.60
CA TRP A 50 27.85 30.19 7.20
C TRP A 50 28.24 29.50 8.52
N TRP A 51 27.29 29.30 9.43
CA TRP A 51 27.51 28.62 10.71
C TRP A 51 28.10 27.22 10.52
N ASN A 52 27.51 26.41 9.64
CA ASN A 52 27.96 25.04 9.40
C ASN A 52 29.35 24.99 8.72
N LYS A 53 29.74 26.05 7.99
CA LYS A 53 31.08 26.18 7.41
C LYS A 53 32.13 26.53 8.47
N HIS A 54 31.80 27.40 9.43
CA HIS A 54 32.74 27.89 10.44
C HIS A 54 32.79 27.03 11.72
N PHE A 55 31.71 26.31 12.03
CA PHE A 55 31.61 25.44 13.21
C PHE A 55 31.28 24.00 12.78
N PRO A 56 32.23 23.26 12.18
CA PRO A 56 31.98 21.92 11.65
C PRO A 56 31.57 20.92 12.74
N ASN A 57 32.01 21.12 13.99
CA ASN A 57 31.65 20.25 15.12
C ASN A 57 30.28 20.60 15.74
N HIS A 58 29.62 21.68 15.30
CA HIS A 58 28.33 22.17 15.83
C HIS A 58 27.33 22.43 14.69
N VAL A 59 27.14 21.44 13.83
CA VAL A 59 26.26 21.52 12.66
C VAL A 59 24.82 21.82 13.08
N LYS A 60 24.27 22.92 12.57
CA LYS A 60 22.86 23.26 12.66
C LYS A 60 22.12 22.66 11.47
N MET A 61 21.23 21.71 11.75
CA MET A 61 20.30 21.18 10.75
C MET A 61 19.22 22.23 10.46
N TRP A 62 19.11 22.62 9.19
CA TRP A 62 18.00 23.43 8.72
C TRP A 62 16.92 22.54 8.11
N ARG A 63 15.67 22.83 8.43
CA ARG A 63 14.50 22.18 7.84
C ARG A 63 13.56 23.24 7.28
N ASP A 64 13.00 22.95 6.11
CA ASP A 64 11.95 23.76 5.53
C ASP A 64 10.71 23.77 6.44
N LYS A 65 10.29 24.96 6.88
CA LYS A 65 9.15 25.13 7.80
C LYS A 65 7.82 24.69 7.19
N ARG A 66 7.73 24.60 5.87
CA ARG A 66 6.53 24.14 5.16
C ARG A 66 6.27 22.64 5.34
N ILE A 67 7.31 21.87 5.68
CA ILE A 67 7.20 20.43 5.89
C ILE A 67 6.86 20.16 7.36
N PRO A 68 5.73 19.51 7.69
CA PRO A 68 5.37 19.16 9.06
C PRO A 68 6.46 18.33 9.74
N LYS A 69 6.76 18.62 11.02
CA LYS A 69 7.90 18.03 11.75
C LYS A 69 7.90 16.49 11.80
N GLY A 70 6.73 15.86 11.79
CA GLY A 70 6.59 14.40 11.85
C GLY A 70 6.78 13.68 10.50
N TRP A 71 6.93 14.39 9.39
CA TRP A 71 7.10 13.73 8.09
C TRP A 71 8.54 13.27 7.88
N ASP A 72 8.67 12.04 7.38
CA ASP A 72 9.90 11.48 6.83
C ASP A 72 10.04 11.93 5.37
N VAL A 73 10.97 12.85 5.10
CA VAL A 73 11.16 13.48 3.80
C VAL A 73 12.63 13.57 3.46
N SER A 74 13.00 13.21 2.23
CA SER A 74 14.33 13.42 1.66
C SER A 74 14.27 14.27 0.40
N GLU A 75 15.40 14.84 -0.01
CA GLU A 75 15.54 15.50 -1.32
C GLU A 75 16.03 14.46 -2.34
N THR A 76 15.38 14.37 -3.50
CA THR A 76 15.78 13.47 -4.59
C THR A 76 15.71 14.20 -5.92
N GLU A 77 16.60 13.85 -6.85
CA GLU A 77 16.59 14.36 -8.22
C GLU A 77 15.76 13.40 -9.09
N VAL A 78 14.70 13.94 -9.71
CA VAL A 78 13.74 13.17 -10.52
C VAL A 78 13.73 13.75 -11.94
N PRO A 79 13.73 12.91 -13.00
CA PRO A 79 13.63 13.40 -14.36
C PRO A 79 12.25 14.01 -14.60
N ASN A 80 12.22 15.26 -15.05
CA ASN A 80 11.01 15.93 -15.51
C ASN A 80 10.87 15.72 -17.02
N ALA A 81 9.94 14.83 -17.41
CA ALA A 81 9.73 14.46 -18.81
C ALA A 81 9.35 15.65 -19.71
N ALA A 82 8.66 16.65 -19.17
CA ALA A 82 8.24 17.82 -19.94
C ALA A 82 9.41 18.78 -20.22
N LEU A 83 10.33 18.92 -19.27
CA LEU A 83 11.45 19.87 -19.35
C LEU A 83 12.77 19.21 -19.80
N GLN A 84 12.81 17.88 -19.97
CA GLN A 84 14.03 17.11 -20.25
C GLN A 84 15.19 17.43 -19.28
N THR A 85 14.86 17.81 -18.04
CA THR A 85 15.83 18.21 -17.00
C THR A 85 15.62 17.41 -15.74
N MET A 86 16.66 17.33 -14.89
CA MET A 86 16.54 16.78 -13.55
C MET A 86 16.03 17.86 -12.60
N GLU A 87 14.92 17.59 -11.92
CA GLU A 87 14.34 18.49 -10.94
C GLU A 87 14.55 17.93 -9.54
N ARG A 88 14.95 18.80 -8.61
CA ARG A 88 15.05 18.46 -7.19
C ARG A 88 13.66 18.52 -6.58
N VAL A 89 13.20 17.42 -6.00
CA VAL A 89 11.87 17.29 -5.41
C VAL A 89 12.00 16.72 -4.00
N TYR A 90 11.16 17.19 -3.08
CA TYR A 90 11.02 16.55 -1.78
C TYR A 90 10.21 15.26 -1.92
N MET A 91 10.75 14.14 -1.45
CA MET A 91 10.11 12.83 -1.46
C MET A 91 9.71 12.45 -0.04
N ARG A 92 8.40 12.28 0.21
CA ARG A 92 7.91 11.74 1.48
C ARG A 92 7.93 10.23 1.44
N HIS A 93 8.55 9.62 2.44
CA HIS A 93 8.66 8.17 2.56
C HIS A 93 7.53 7.58 3.39
N PHE A 94 7.03 6.44 2.96
CA PHE A 94 6.01 5.67 3.63
C PHE A 94 6.42 4.21 3.73
N HIS A 95 6.00 3.56 4.81
CA HIS A 95 6.15 2.14 5.03
C HIS A 95 4.81 1.55 5.44
N LEU A 96 4.22 0.76 4.55
CA LEU A 96 3.13 -0.15 4.86
C LEU A 96 3.71 -1.31 5.66
N LYS A 97 3.47 -1.32 6.96
CA LYS A 97 3.84 -2.46 7.82
C LYS A 97 2.88 -3.63 7.55
N PRO A 98 3.28 -4.88 7.90
CA PRO A 98 2.35 -6.00 7.98
C PRO A 98 1.07 -5.62 8.72
N LEU A 99 -0.09 -5.87 8.10
CA LEU A 99 -1.38 -5.39 8.60
C LEU A 99 -1.80 -6.13 9.87
N TYR A 100 -2.24 -5.40 10.89
CA TYR A 100 -2.88 -6.02 12.06
C TYR A 100 -4.28 -6.53 11.72
N LEU A 101 -4.73 -7.56 12.42
CA LEU A 101 -6.05 -8.16 12.21
C LEU A 101 -7.20 -7.16 12.32
N GLY A 102 -7.14 -6.23 13.29
CA GLY A 102 -8.13 -5.17 13.43
C GLY A 102 -8.15 -4.20 12.24
N THR A 103 -6.97 -3.85 11.71
CA THR A 103 -6.83 -3.07 10.48
C THR A 103 -7.41 -3.83 9.29
N MET A 104 -7.15 -5.13 9.18
CA MET A 104 -7.69 -5.97 8.11
C MET A 104 -9.23 -6.02 8.12
N ASP A 105 -9.87 -6.16 9.29
CA ASP A 105 -11.34 -6.12 9.37
C ASP A 105 -11.88 -4.74 8.95
N CYS A 106 -11.20 -3.67 9.35
CA CYS A 106 -11.57 -2.32 8.94
C CYS A 106 -11.43 -2.13 7.42
N LEU A 107 -10.32 -2.57 6.83
CA LEU A 107 -10.10 -2.51 5.39
C LEU A 107 -11.14 -3.33 4.63
N ARG A 108 -11.45 -4.56 5.09
CA ARG A 108 -12.52 -5.40 4.54
C ARG A 108 -13.85 -4.65 4.48
N ARG A 109 -14.21 -3.94 5.56
CA ARG A 109 -15.45 -3.15 5.61
C ARG A 109 -15.46 -2.01 4.59
N LEU A 110 -14.31 -1.35 4.36
CA LEU A 110 -14.18 -0.31 3.33
C LEU A 110 -14.30 -0.90 1.92
N TYR A 111 -13.67 -2.05 1.66
CA TYR A 111 -13.76 -2.73 0.36
C TYR A 111 -15.20 -3.14 0.02
N LEU A 112 -15.99 -3.58 1.01
CA LEU A 112 -17.41 -3.94 0.80
C LEU A 112 -18.29 -2.75 0.38
N ASN A 113 -17.84 -1.51 0.59
CA ASN A 113 -18.56 -0.32 0.12
C ASN A 113 -18.35 -0.05 -1.37
N ILE A 114 -17.43 -0.75 -2.04
CA ILE A 114 -17.20 -0.63 -3.47
C ILE A 114 -18.23 -1.52 -4.18
N GLU A 115 -19.25 -0.90 -4.76
CA GLU A 115 -20.18 -1.61 -5.66
C GLU A 115 -19.44 -1.97 -6.95
N TYR A 116 -19.47 -3.26 -7.29
CA TYR A 116 -18.85 -3.80 -8.48
C TYR A 116 -19.83 -4.75 -9.17
N ASP A 117 -20.05 -4.52 -10.47
CA ASP A 117 -20.98 -5.30 -11.30
C ASP A 117 -20.26 -5.71 -12.58
N GLU A 118 -19.79 -6.97 -12.61
CA GLU A 118 -19.00 -7.54 -13.71
C GLU A 118 -19.79 -7.54 -15.02
N GLU A 119 -21.09 -7.81 -14.97
CA GLU A 119 -21.94 -7.87 -16.18
C GLU A 119 -22.05 -6.50 -16.84
N LYS A 120 -22.21 -5.44 -16.03
CA LYS A 120 -22.25 -4.06 -16.55
C LYS A 120 -20.90 -3.60 -17.08
N ILE A 121 -19.80 -4.01 -16.47
CA ILE A 121 -18.45 -3.66 -16.95
C ILE A 121 -18.18 -4.30 -18.31
N GLN A 122 -18.62 -5.55 -18.51
CA GLN A 122 -18.49 -6.21 -19.80
C GLN A 122 -19.40 -5.58 -20.87
N ALA A 123 -20.60 -5.14 -20.50
CA ALA A 123 -21.54 -4.49 -21.41
C ALA A 123 -21.12 -3.06 -21.79
N GLU A 124 -20.75 -2.22 -20.82
CA GLU A 124 -20.45 -0.79 -21.01
C GLU A 124 -19.15 -0.36 -20.28
N PRO A 125 -17.98 -0.83 -20.74
CA PRO A 125 -16.73 -0.71 -19.98
C PRO A 125 -16.32 0.73 -19.69
N ILE A 126 -16.48 1.65 -20.65
CA ILE A 126 -16.05 3.04 -20.50
C ILE A 126 -16.99 3.80 -19.54
N GLN A 127 -18.28 3.55 -19.61
CA GLN A 127 -19.28 4.24 -18.78
C GLN A 127 -19.19 3.80 -17.33
N GLU A 128 -19.08 2.50 -17.09
CA GLU A 128 -18.91 1.97 -15.74
C GLU A 128 -17.54 2.36 -15.16
N SER A 129 -16.46 2.38 -15.95
CA SER A 129 -15.17 2.89 -15.47
C SER A 129 -15.26 4.35 -14.98
N LYS A 130 -15.99 5.21 -15.69
CA LYS A 130 -16.23 6.60 -15.25
C LYS A 130 -17.03 6.66 -13.95
N ARG A 131 -18.01 5.77 -13.78
CA ARG A 131 -18.80 5.66 -12.55
C ARG A 131 -17.92 5.22 -11.37
N LEU A 132 -17.01 4.26 -11.59
CA LEU A 132 -16.10 3.76 -10.55
C LEU A 132 -15.14 4.82 -10.02
N PHE A 133 -14.84 5.89 -10.78
CA PHE A 133 -14.05 7.01 -10.26
C PHE A 133 -14.66 7.68 -9.01
N LYS A 134 -15.97 7.49 -8.74
CA LYS A 134 -16.59 7.92 -7.48
C LYS A 134 -15.91 7.33 -6.23
N TYR A 135 -15.22 6.20 -6.37
CA TYR A 135 -14.52 5.51 -5.29
C TYR A 135 -13.08 5.96 -5.06
N ILE A 136 -12.53 6.90 -5.84
CA ILE A 136 -11.17 7.44 -5.62
C ILE A 136 -10.96 7.92 -4.17
N PRO A 137 -11.89 8.68 -3.54
CA PRO A 137 -11.74 9.07 -2.15
C PRO A 137 -11.76 7.88 -1.18
N LEU A 138 -12.51 6.82 -1.49
CA LEU A 138 -12.55 5.61 -0.68
C LEU A 138 -11.23 4.83 -0.79
N MET A 139 -10.64 4.75 -1.99
CA MET A 139 -9.31 4.17 -2.20
C MET A 139 -8.22 4.92 -1.43
N ALA A 140 -8.29 6.27 -1.39
CA ALA A 140 -7.38 7.09 -0.60
C ALA A 140 -7.54 6.84 0.91
N GLU A 141 -8.75 6.54 1.36
CA GLU A 141 -9.03 6.16 2.75
C GLU A 141 -8.49 4.78 3.10
N ILE A 142 -8.67 3.79 2.22
CA ILE A 142 -8.07 2.45 2.32
C ILE A 142 -6.55 2.56 2.46
N ALA A 143 -5.90 3.34 1.59
CA ALA A 143 -4.47 3.59 1.66
C ALA A 143 -4.05 4.25 2.99
N ALA A 144 -4.81 5.24 3.46
CA ALA A 144 -4.52 5.91 4.73
C ALA A 144 -4.63 4.97 5.93
N VAL A 145 -5.69 4.16 6.01
CA VAL A 145 -5.89 3.16 7.06
C VAL A 145 -4.77 2.13 7.06
N ALA A 146 -4.37 1.64 5.88
CA ALA A 146 -3.30 0.65 5.76
C ALA A 146 -1.93 1.22 6.18
N VAL A 147 -1.63 2.48 5.84
CA VAL A 147 -0.37 3.13 6.24
C VAL A 147 -0.29 3.40 7.73
N LEU A 148 -1.39 3.84 8.35
CA LEU A 148 -1.44 4.05 9.80
C LEU A 148 -1.41 2.73 10.57
N ASN A 149 -2.08 1.71 10.03
CA ASN A 149 -2.16 0.35 10.58
C ASN A 149 -2.45 0.37 12.10
N ASN A 150 -3.45 1.14 12.52
CA ASN A 150 -3.83 1.28 13.91
C ASN A 150 -5.14 0.50 14.17
N PRO A 151 -5.12 -0.57 14.99
CA PRO A 151 -6.29 -1.40 15.23
C PRO A 151 -7.38 -0.74 16.08
N VAL A 152 -7.08 0.39 16.74
CA VAL A 152 -8.01 1.08 17.65
C VAL A 152 -9.01 1.97 16.90
N VAL A 153 -8.81 2.18 15.60
CA VAL A 153 -9.67 3.02 14.77
C VAL A 153 -10.97 2.27 14.45
N ALA A 154 -11.96 2.39 15.34
CA ALA A 154 -13.28 1.80 15.15
C ALA A 154 -14.01 2.39 13.92
N ASP A 155 -13.81 3.68 13.67
CA ASP A 155 -14.39 4.45 12.56
C ASP A 155 -13.33 5.34 11.89
N PRO A 156 -12.76 4.90 10.76
CA PRO A 156 -11.72 5.65 10.02
C PRO A 156 -12.14 7.05 9.61
N SER A 157 -13.43 7.23 9.35
CA SER A 157 -13.97 8.50 8.87
C SER A 157 -13.90 9.59 9.94
N LYS A 158 -13.79 9.25 11.23
CA LYS A 158 -13.72 10.20 12.35
C LYS A 158 -12.30 10.47 12.82
N ASP A 159 -11.37 9.59 12.47
CA ASP A 159 -9.97 9.73 12.87
C ASP A 159 -9.30 10.90 12.13
N LYS A 160 -8.64 11.79 12.89
CA LYS A 160 -7.98 12.99 12.36
C LYS A 160 -6.76 12.64 11.52
N GLU A 161 -6.01 11.62 11.89
CA GLU A 161 -4.82 11.18 11.17
C GLU A 161 -5.20 10.51 9.86
N VAL A 162 -6.23 9.65 9.86
CA VAL A 162 -6.77 9.03 8.63
C VAL A 162 -7.24 10.12 7.68
N LYS A 163 -8.02 11.10 8.16
CA LYS A 163 -8.49 12.24 7.36
C LYS A 163 -7.36 13.06 6.75
N ALA A 164 -6.35 13.40 7.56
CA ALA A 164 -5.20 14.17 7.11
C ALA A 164 -4.40 13.41 6.04
N LEU A 165 -4.20 12.11 6.24
CA LEU A 165 -3.44 11.28 5.31
C LEU A 165 -4.21 10.98 4.02
N LYS A 166 -5.53 10.77 4.11
CA LYS A 166 -6.43 10.68 2.95
C LYS A 166 -6.37 11.95 2.11
N ALA A 167 -6.47 13.13 2.74
CA ALA A 167 -6.35 14.41 2.04
C ALA A 167 -4.97 14.56 1.37
N PHE A 168 -3.90 14.17 2.06
CA PHE A 168 -2.56 14.15 1.50
C PHE A 168 -2.46 13.28 0.24
N PHE A 169 -2.97 12.04 0.28
CA PHE A 169 -2.95 11.14 -0.88
C PHE A 169 -3.81 11.66 -2.04
N MET A 170 -4.99 12.22 -1.77
CA MET A 170 -5.83 12.85 -2.78
C MET A 170 -5.12 14.01 -3.47
N GLU A 171 -4.30 14.77 -2.76
CA GLU A 171 -3.56 15.89 -3.33
C GLU A 171 -2.34 15.43 -4.12
N HIS A 172 -1.62 14.39 -3.68
CA HIS A 172 -0.28 14.08 -4.17
C HIS A 172 -0.18 12.83 -5.07
N LEU A 173 -1.17 11.94 -5.06
CA LEU A 173 -1.15 10.72 -5.86
C LEU A 173 -2.04 10.83 -7.11
N THR A 174 -1.61 10.18 -8.19
CA THR A 174 -2.45 9.93 -9.36
C THR A 174 -3.38 8.73 -9.10
N SER A 175 -4.48 8.63 -9.85
CA SER A 175 -5.41 7.49 -9.75
C SER A 175 -4.68 6.15 -9.93
N THR A 176 -3.83 6.03 -10.95
CA THR A 176 -3.05 4.82 -11.22
C THR A 176 -2.09 4.45 -10.09
N ARG A 177 -1.49 5.44 -9.40
CA ARG A 177 -0.63 5.15 -8.25
C ARG A 177 -1.44 4.69 -7.04
N LEU A 178 -2.62 5.27 -6.85
CA LEU A 178 -3.52 4.91 -5.77
C LEU A 178 -4.12 3.52 -5.97
N GLU A 179 -4.49 3.18 -7.20
CA GLU A 179 -4.95 1.85 -7.62
C GLU A 179 -3.89 0.79 -7.30
N LYS A 180 -2.66 0.96 -7.80
CA LYS A 180 -1.54 0.04 -7.50
C LYS A 180 -1.30 -0.11 -5.99
N LEU A 181 -1.45 0.96 -5.23
CA LEU A 181 -1.31 0.91 -3.77
C LEU A 181 -2.44 0.09 -3.13
N ALA A 182 -3.68 0.28 -3.59
CA ALA A 182 -4.83 -0.49 -3.13
C ALA A 182 -4.72 -1.99 -3.46
N ASP A 183 -4.18 -2.33 -4.64
CA ASP A 183 -3.92 -3.71 -5.06
C ASP A 183 -2.89 -4.37 -4.14
N VAL A 184 -1.78 -3.68 -3.88
CA VAL A 184 -0.74 -4.15 -2.95
C VAL A 184 -1.31 -4.37 -1.55
N ILE A 185 -2.15 -3.46 -1.05
CA ILE A 185 -2.82 -3.61 0.24
C ILE A 185 -3.75 -4.83 0.25
N SER A 186 -4.51 -5.04 -0.82
CA SER A 186 -5.39 -6.21 -0.98
C SER A 186 -4.60 -7.53 -0.97
N GLN A 187 -3.46 -7.57 -1.67
CA GLN A 187 -2.55 -8.72 -1.64
C GLN A 187 -1.95 -8.96 -0.25
N MET A 188 -1.59 -7.90 0.47
CA MET A 188 -1.10 -7.98 1.85
C MET A 188 -2.12 -8.57 2.83
N MET A 189 -3.43 -8.41 2.57
CA MET A 189 -4.47 -9.05 3.38
C MET A 189 -4.54 -10.58 3.15
N ASN A 190 -3.95 -11.09 2.07
CA ASN A 190 -3.92 -12.51 1.70
C ASN A 190 -5.29 -13.23 1.80
N PRO A 191 -6.34 -12.74 1.10
CA PRO A 191 -7.68 -13.33 1.16
C PRO A 191 -7.72 -14.78 0.66
N GLY A 192 -6.86 -15.13 -0.31
CA GLY A 192 -6.74 -16.50 -0.85
C GLY A 192 -6.22 -17.48 0.20
N GLY A 193 -5.11 -17.15 0.87
CA GLY A 193 -4.56 -17.98 1.94
C GLY A 193 -5.51 -18.10 3.13
N PHE A 194 -6.23 -17.02 3.47
CA PHE A 194 -7.27 -17.05 4.49
C PHE A 194 -8.41 -18.02 4.12
N THR A 195 -8.91 -17.96 2.88
CA THR A 195 -9.98 -18.83 2.39
C THR A 195 -9.55 -20.31 2.42
N SER A 196 -8.33 -20.62 1.97
CA SER A 196 -7.77 -21.97 2.03
C SER A 196 -7.67 -22.49 3.47
N SER A 197 -7.29 -21.62 4.41
CA SER A 197 -7.23 -21.96 5.84
C SER A 197 -8.61 -22.28 6.42
N ILE A 198 -9.63 -21.47 6.11
CA ILE A 198 -11.01 -21.73 6.53
C ILE A 198 -11.56 -23.03 5.95
N ARG A 199 -11.28 -23.32 4.68
CA ARG A 199 -11.68 -24.57 4.04
C ARG A 199 -11.07 -25.78 4.76
N SER A 200 -9.77 -25.74 5.03
CA SER A 200 -9.07 -26.81 5.75
C SER A 200 -9.64 -27.04 7.16
N ILE A 201 -9.89 -25.96 7.92
CA ILE A 201 -10.50 -26.04 9.25
C ILE A 201 -11.90 -26.68 9.17
N ARG A 202 -12.71 -26.27 8.19
CA ARG A 202 -14.05 -26.83 7.98
C ARG A 202 -13.99 -28.33 7.64
N GLU A 203 -13.07 -28.74 6.78
CA GLU A 203 -12.88 -30.14 6.40
C GLU A 203 -12.52 -31.01 7.62
N ILE A 204 -11.63 -30.53 8.49
CA ILE A 204 -11.31 -31.17 9.77
C ILE A 204 -12.58 -31.28 10.65
N GLY A 205 -13.36 -30.21 10.75
CA GLY A 205 -14.62 -30.18 11.51
C GLY A 205 -15.71 -31.12 10.98
N THR A 206 -15.66 -31.51 9.70
CA THR A 206 -16.57 -32.49 9.10
C THR A 206 -16.12 -33.95 9.23
N THR A 207 -14.91 -34.20 9.75
CA THR A 207 -14.50 -35.56 10.12
C THR A 207 -15.23 -35.99 11.38
N ASN A 208 -16.45 -36.50 11.22
CA ASN A 208 -17.12 -37.28 12.25
C ASN A 208 -16.12 -38.36 12.70
N PRO A 209 -15.71 -38.42 13.99
CA PRO A 209 -14.89 -39.52 14.44
C PRO A 209 -15.69 -40.79 14.16
N LYS A 210 -15.18 -41.67 13.28
CA LYS A 210 -15.73 -43.01 13.10
C LYS A 210 -15.88 -43.56 14.51
N LYS A 211 -17.13 -43.84 14.93
CA LYS A 211 -17.40 -44.64 16.12
C LYS A 211 -16.61 -45.94 15.92
N LEU A 212 -15.42 -46.02 16.51
CA LEU A 212 -14.70 -47.26 16.66
C LEU A 212 -15.66 -48.12 17.47
N LYS A 213 -16.35 -49.03 16.78
CA LYS A 213 -17.09 -50.10 17.43
C LYS A 213 -16.05 -50.83 18.26
N ALA A 214 -16.01 -50.54 19.55
CA ALA A 214 -15.35 -51.37 20.52
C ALA A 214 -16.06 -52.72 20.45
N ASN A 215 -15.46 -53.66 19.70
CA ASN A 215 -15.82 -55.06 19.79
C ASN A 215 -15.60 -55.43 21.26
N ARG A 216 -16.69 -55.62 22.00
CA ARG A 216 -16.68 -56.37 23.24
C ARG A 216 -16.16 -57.76 22.89
N VAL A 217 -15.00 -58.10 23.42
CA VAL A 217 -14.48 -59.46 23.46
C VAL A 217 -15.33 -60.18 24.51
N GLU A 218 -15.98 -61.28 24.10
CA GLU A 218 -16.68 -62.23 24.98
C GLU A 218 -15.69 -62.97 25.88
#